data_AF-W9RDE2-F1
#
_entry.id   AF-W9RDE2-F1
#
_cell.length_a   1.000
_cell.length_b   1.000
_cell.length_c   1.000
_cell.angle_alpha   90.00
_cell.angle_beta   90.00
_cell.angle_gamma   90.00
#
_symmetry.space_group_name_H-M   'P 1'
#
loop_
_entity.id
_entity.type
_entity.pdbx_description
1 polymer ?
#
loop_
_entity_poly.entity_id
_entity_poly.type
_entity_poly.pdbx_seq_one_letter_code
_entity_poly.pdbx_strand_id
1 'polypeptide(L)'
;MVSIASSMALSFDGKSASALDMRMVAPEQTVEEAESGVRGHALGLLEVKGLIDSESWGDAQKFLRKSSSYLKRDLYTIIQARPSSERPQLRKLYFDLFSNVTKLDYAARDKDASRVLQCYDNIVVALNDILSRI
;
A
#
# COMPACT_ATOMS: atom_id res chain seq x y z
N MET A 1 69.80 14.30 34.80
CA MET A 1 69.75 15.03 33.51
C MET A 1 68.35 14.85 32.96
N VAL A 2 67.44 15.84 33.11
CA VAL A 2 67.05 16.84 32.07
C VAL A 2 66.38 16.11 30.89
N SER A 3 65.15 16.35 30.39
CA SER A 3 64.30 17.55 30.24
C SER A 3 62.87 17.07 29.85
N ILE A 4 61.78 17.69 30.31
CA ILE A 4 60.93 18.73 29.65
C ILE A 4 60.27 18.30 28.32
N ALA A 5 58.92 18.34 28.28
CA ALA A 5 58.08 19.07 27.30
C ALA A 5 56.59 18.71 27.55
N SER A 6 55.80 19.61 28.15
CA SER A 6 55.05 20.70 27.51
C SER A 6 53.81 20.19 26.76
N SER A 7 52.65 20.42 27.38
CA SER A 7 51.30 20.11 26.90
C SER A 7 50.92 20.99 25.71
N MET A 8 50.36 20.39 24.66
CA MET A 8 49.66 21.11 23.60
C MET A 8 48.25 20.54 23.48
N ALA A 9 47.27 21.30 23.97
CA ALA A 9 45.86 21.00 23.76
C ALA A 9 45.50 21.36 22.31
N LEU A 10 45.11 20.34 21.54
CA LEU A 10 44.54 20.53 20.20
C LEU A 10 43.05 20.80 20.35
N SER A 11 42.67 22.06 20.19
CA SER A 11 41.27 22.45 19.93
C SER A 11 40.91 22.00 18.53
N PHE A 12 40.04 20.98 18.42
CA PHE A 12 39.37 20.64 17.17
C PHE A 12 38.12 21.50 17.05
N ASP A 13 38.17 22.46 16.13
CA ASP A 13 37.02 23.18 15.60
C ASP A 13 36.12 22.17 14.89
N GLY A 14 35.06 21.75 15.58
CA GLY A 14 34.08 20.79 15.10
C GLY A 14 33.20 21.40 14.02
N LYS A 15 33.75 21.55 12.82
CA LYS A 15 33.01 21.91 11.62
C LYS A 15 31.93 20.85 11.41
N SER A 16 30.69 21.23 11.71
CA SER A 16 29.49 20.42 11.59
C SER A 16 29.50 19.65 10.26
N ALA A 17 29.71 18.33 10.36
CA ALA A 17 29.32 17.44 9.29
C ALA A 17 27.80 17.50 9.24
N SER A 18 27.25 18.01 8.14
CA SER A 18 25.81 17.96 7.87
C SER A 18 25.34 16.51 8.04
N ALA A 19 24.66 16.24 9.16
CA ALA A 19 23.95 15.00 9.35
C ALA A 19 22.87 14.95 8.28
N LEU A 20 22.98 13.99 7.36
CA LEU A 20 21.91 13.68 6.43
C LEU A 20 20.70 13.25 7.26
N ASP A 21 19.75 14.17 7.46
CA ASP A 21 18.45 13.85 8.04
C ASP A 21 17.67 13.02 7.01
N MET A 22 17.91 11.71 7.02
CA MET A 22 17.24 10.74 6.16
C MET A 22 15.83 10.44 6.64
N ARG A 23 15.10 11.43 7.16
CA ARG A 23 13.68 11.31 7.49
C ARG A 23 12.83 11.49 6.23
N MET A 24 13.14 10.73 5.18
CA MET A 24 12.29 10.55 3.99
C MET A 24 11.26 9.43 4.21
N VAL A 25 10.70 9.31 5.42
CA VAL A 25 9.60 8.38 5.68
C VAL A 25 8.37 9.24 5.84
N ALA A 26 7.45 9.16 4.86
CA ALA A 26 6.12 9.73 5.02
C ALA A 26 5.53 9.21 6.34
N PRO A 27 4.82 10.05 7.12
CA PRO A 27 4.23 9.60 8.38
C PRO A 27 3.44 8.31 8.15
N GLU A 28 3.60 7.34 9.05
CA GLU A 28 2.79 6.13 9.01
C GLU A 28 1.32 6.52 9.10
N GLN A 29 0.49 5.99 8.19
CA GLN A 29 -0.95 6.18 8.21
C GLN A 29 -1.50 5.63 9.54
N THR A 30 -2.33 6.40 10.23
CA THR A 30 -2.95 5.91 11.48
C THR A 30 -4.04 4.88 11.19
N VAL A 31 -4.42 4.12 12.21
CA VAL A 31 -5.52 3.14 12.08
C VAL A 31 -6.83 3.87 11.79
N GLU A 32 -7.08 5.00 12.46
CA GLU A 32 -8.28 5.82 12.27
C GLU A 32 -8.35 6.41 10.86
N GLU A 33 -7.21 6.88 10.32
CA GLU A 33 -7.12 7.34 8.93
C GLU A 33 -7.41 6.22 7.94
N ALA A 34 -6.91 5.02 8.18
CA ALA A 34 -7.18 3.85 7.35
C ALA A 34 -8.66 3.44 7.42
N GLU A 35 -9.25 3.37 8.61
CA GLU A 35 -10.66 3.01 8.81
C GLU A 35 -11.61 4.03 8.18
N SER A 36 -11.28 5.32 8.25
CA SER A 36 -12.03 6.39 7.59
C SER A 36 -11.94 6.30 6.06
N GLY A 37 -10.76 5.97 5.52
CA GLY A 37 -10.49 5.94 4.08
C GLY A 37 -10.95 4.66 3.35
N VAL A 38 -10.94 3.51 4.03
CA VAL A 38 -11.02 2.19 3.37
C VAL A 38 -12.27 2.02 2.51
N ARG A 39 -13.44 2.51 2.96
CA ARG A 39 -14.70 2.41 2.21
C ARG A 39 -14.65 3.26 0.94
N GLY A 40 -14.07 4.45 1.02
CA GLY A 40 -13.88 5.33 -0.14
C GLY A 40 -12.92 4.72 -1.16
N HIS A 41 -11.79 4.16 -0.72
CA HIS A 41 -10.84 3.50 -1.61
C HIS A 41 -11.38 2.19 -2.20
N ALA A 42 -12.23 1.46 -1.47
CA ALA A 42 -12.92 0.28 -2.00
C ALA A 42 -13.90 0.65 -3.13
N LEU A 43 -14.70 1.71 -2.94
CA LEU A 43 -15.56 2.24 -4.01
C LEU A 43 -14.73 2.72 -5.20
N GLY A 44 -13.65 3.46 -4.94
CA GLY A 44 -12.73 3.93 -5.98
C GLY A 44 -12.07 2.79 -6.76
N LEU A 45 -11.87 1.60 -6.17
CA LEU A 45 -11.40 0.43 -6.92
C LEU A 45 -12.48 -0.10 -7.88
N LEU A 46 -13.75 -0.06 -7.49
CA LEU A 46 -14.88 -0.58 -8.28
C LEU A 46 -15.24 0.32 -9.48
N GLU A 47 -14.88 1.60 -9.43
CA GLU A 47 -15.06 2.56 -10.54
C GLU A 47 -14.30 2.17 -11.81
N VAL A 48 -13.33 1.24 -11.73
CA VAL A 48 -12.66 0.66 -12.90
C VAL A 48 -13.66 0.02 -13.89
N LYS A 49 -14.86 -0.34 -13.42
CA LYS A 49 -15.92 -0.92 -14.24
C LYS A 49 -16.27 -0.07 -15.45
N GLY A 50 -16.30 1.25 -15.32
CA GLY A 50 -16.59 2.14 -16.46
C GLY A 50 -15.54 1.99 -17.58
N LEU A 51 -14.28 1.81 -17.22
CA LEU A 51 -13.17 1.61 -18.16
C LEU A 51 -13.16 0.20 -18.74
N ILE A 52 -13.62 -0.80 -17.99
CA ILE A 52 -13.82 -2.17 -18.47
C ILE A 52 -14.95 -2.19 -19.51
N ASP A 53 -16.08 -1.52 -19.23
CA ASP A 53 -17.24 -1.48 -20.10
C ASP A 53 -16.99 -0.73 -21.41
N SER A 54 -16.09 0.26 -21.39
CA SER A 54 -15.61 0.95 -22.59
C SER A 54 -14.38 0.28 -23.22
N GLU A 55 -14.00 -0.93 -22.77
CA GLU A 55 -12.82 -1.69 -23.23
C GLU A 55 -11.52 -0.86 -23.26
N SER A 56 -11.41 0.12 -22.38
CA SER A 56 -10.30 1.07 -22.32
C SER A 56 -9.15 0.48 -21.49
N TRP A 57 -8.62 -0.66 -21.97
CA TRP A 57 -7.75 -1.56 -21.21
C TRP A 57 -6.53 -0.89 -20.58
N GLY A 58 -5.84 -0.03 -21.33
CA GLY A 58 -4.65 0.66 -20.84
C GLY A 58 -4.96 1.63 -19.69
N ASP A 59 -6.10 2.31 -19.74
CA ASP A 59 -6.54 3.21 -18.69
C ASP A 59 -7.13 2.45 -17.51
N ALA A 60 -7.85 1.35 -17.77
CA ALA A 60 -8.30 0.42 -16.74
C ALA A 60 -7.12 -0.08 -15.89
N GLN A 61 -6.00 -0.50 -16.52
CA GLN A 61 -4.80 -0.91 -15.80
C GLN A 61 -4.20 0.21 -14.94
N LYS A 62 -4.02 1.41 -15.49
CA LYS A 62 -3.47 2.55 -14.75
C LYS A 62 -4.35 2.91 -13.55
N PHE A 63 -5.65 2.98 -13.77
CA PHE A 63 -6.64 3.28 -12.75
C PHE A 63 -6.65 2.21 -11.66
N LEU A 64 -6.69 0.93 -12.04
CA LEU A 64 -6.66 -0.21 -11.12
C LEU A 64 -5.41 -0.22 -10.24
N ARG A 65 -4.22 0.02 -10.83
CA ARG A 65 -2.95 0.07 -10.08
C ARG A 65 -2.91 1.20 -9.06
N LYS A 66 -3.49 2.36 -9.41
CA LYS A 66 -3.57 3.52 -8.52
C LYS A 66 -4.59 3.30 -7.40
N SER A 67 -5.82 2.90 -7.73
CA SER A 67 -6.87 2.68 -6.72
C SER A 67 -6.52 1.53 -5.77
N SER A 68 -5.95 0.44 -6.28
CA SER A 68 -5.53 -0.70 -5.46
C SER A 68 -4.36 -0.39 -4.52
N SER A 69 -3.47 0.55 -4.85
CA SER A 69 -2.36 0.91 -3.95
C SER A 69 -2.86 1.63 -2.69
N TYR A 70 -3.84 2.53 -2.83
CA TYR A 70 -4.48 3.17 -1.67
C TYR A 70 -5.20 2.14 -0.80
N LEU A 71 -5.99 1.27 -1.41
CA LEU A 71 -6.72 0.24 -0.66
C LEU A 71 -5.78 -0.78 0.01
N LYS A 72 -4.67 -1.15 -0.63
CA LYS A 72 -3.64 -2.01 -0.01
C LYS A 72 -3.13 -1.42 1.29
N ARG A 73 -2.82 -0.13 1.27
CA ARG A 73 -2.28 0.57 2.44
C ARG A 73 -3.27 0.53 3.60
N ASP A 74 -4.52 0.92 3.35
CA ASP A 74 -5.56 0.94 4.37
C ASP A 74 -5.81 -0.45 4.97
N LEU A 75 -6.05 -1.45 4.10
CA LEU A 75 -6.34 -2.81 4.56
C LEU A 75 -5.15 -3.41 5.30
N TYR A 76 -3.92 -3.13 4.87
CA TYR A 76 -2.75 -3.60 5.59
C TYR A 76 -2.71 -3.00 7.01
N THR A 77 -2.86 -1.68 7.14
CA THR A 77 -2.89 -0.99 8.45
C THR A 77 -3.98 -1.55 9.36
N ILE A 78 -5.20 -1.70 8.85
CA ILE A 78 -6.33 -2.25 9.61
C ILE A 78 -6.03 -3.68 10.06
N ILE A 79 -5.53 -4.55 9.17
CA ILE A 79 -5.20 -5.94 9.51
C ILE A 79 -4.10 -6.02 10.57
N GLN A 80 -3.12 -5.12 10.54
CA GLN A 80 -2.05 -5.13 11.53
C GLN A 80 -2.55 -4.71 12.92
N ALA A 81 -3.58 -3.87 13.00
CA ALA A 81 -4.19 -3.41 14.24
C ALA A 81 -5.15 -4.43 14.90
N ARG A 82 -5.62 -5.46 14.16
CA ARG A 82 -6.59 -6.44 14.66
C ARG A 82 -5.97 -7.46 15.63
N PRO A 83 -6.78 -8.08 16.52
CA PRO A 83 -6.33 -9.17 17.38
C PRO A 83 -5.72 -10.33 16.59
N SER A 84 -4.72 -11.01 17.17
CA SER A 84 -4.00 -12.11 16.52
C SER A 84 -4.88 -13.25 16.03
N SER A 85 -6.03 -13.49 16.66
CA SER A 85 -7.03 -14.50 16.27
C SER A 85 -7.76 -14.18 14.96
N GLU A 86 -7.95 -12.90 14.63
CA GLU A 86 -8.72 -12.46 13.45
C GLU A 86 -7.83 -12.29 12.21
N ARG A 87 -6.55 -11.98 12.42
CA ARG A 87 -5.58 -11.68 11.35
C ARG A 87 -5.44 -12.78 10.29
N PRO A 88 -5.43 -14.09 10.61
CA PRO A 88 -5.29 -15.13 9.59
C PRO A 88 -6.41 -15.09 8.55
N GLN A 89 -7.65 -14.92 9.00
CA GLN A 89 -8.80 -14.85 8.10
C GLN A 89 -8.75 -13.59 7.24
N LEU A 90 -8.45 -12.43 7.84
CA LEU A 90 -8.36 -11.17 7.10
C LEU A 90 -7.22 -11.18 6.08
N ARG A 91 -6.06 -11.79 6.42
CA ARG A 91 -4.93 -11.95 5.49
C ARG A 91 -5.29 -12.83 4.30
N LYS A 92 -6.09 -13.88 4.51
CA LYS A 92 -6.58 -14.72 3.41
C LYS A 92 -7.44 -13.90 2.46
N LEU A 93 -8.41 -13.16 2.97
CA LEU A 93 -9.27 -12.31 2.15
C LEU A 93 -8.48 -11.21 1.43
N TYR A 94 -7.54 -10.57 2.13
CA TYR A 94 -6.61 -9.60 1.54
C TYR A 94 -5.84 -10.20 0.36
N PHE A 95 -5.30 -11.42 0.54
CA PHE A 95 -4.60 -12.12 -0.51
C PHE A 95 -5.52 -12.43 -1.70
N ASP A 96 -6.72 -12.95 -1.44
CA ASP A 96 -7.70 -13.30 -2.47
C ASP A 96 -8.13 -12.06 -3.29
N LEU A 97 -8.38 -10.92 -2.62
CA LEU A 97 -8.67 -9.64 -3.26
C LEU A 97 -7.54 -9.22 -4.22
N PHE A 98 -6.32 -9.09 -3.71
CA PHE A 98 -5.22 -8.53 -4.52
C PHE A 98 -4.67 -9.52 -5.55
N SER A 99 -4.89 -10.83 -5.34
CA SER A 99 -4.68 -11.85 -6.38
C SER A 99 -5.62 -11.63 -7.56
N ASN A 100 -6.91 -11.37 -7.32
CA ASN A 100 -7.86 -11.06 -8.39
C ASN A 100 -7.56 -9.71 -9.06
N VAL A 101 -7.14 -8.68 -8.31
CA VAL A 101 -6.67 -7.41 -8.90
C VAL A 101 -5.50 -7.65 -9.86
N THR A 102 -4.53 -8.48 -9.47
CA THR A 102 -3.36 -8.81 -10.31
C THR A 102 -3.78 -9.59 -11.56
N LYS A 103 -4.70 -10.56 -11.42
CA LYS A 103 -5.24 -11.31 -12.55
C LYS A 103 -6.04 -10.42 -13.51
N LEU A 104 -6.81 -9.46 -13.00
CA LEU A 104 -7.52 -8.48 -13.80
C LEU A 104 -6.54 -7.62 -14.59
N ASP A 105 -5.47 -7.13 -13.95
CA ASP A 105 -4.42 -6.35 -14.62
C ASP A 105 -3.80 -7.10 -15.81
N TYR A 106 -3.50 -8.39 -15.64
CA TYR A 106 -3.00 -9.23 -16.72
C TYR A 106 -4.05 -9.53 -17.79
N ALA A 107 -5.29 -9.84 -17.40
CA ALA A 107 -6.38 -10.08 -18.34
C ALA A 107 -6.67 -8.83 -19.21
N ALA A 108 -6.64 -7.64 -18.61
CA ALA A 108 -6.79 -6.38 -19.33
C ALA A 108 -5.63 -6.14 -20.31
N ARG A 109 -4.39 -6.45 -19.91
CA ARG A 109 -3.22 -6.39 -20.82
C ARG A 109 -3.41 -7.27 -22.04
N ASP A 110 -3.93 -8.47 -21.82
CA ASP A 110 -4.13 -9.50 -22.84
C ASP A 110 -5.46 -9.31 -23.59
N LYS A 111 -6.27 -8.32 -23.20
CA LYS A 111 -7.60 -7.99 -23.74
C LYS A 111 -8.59 -9.16 -23.66
N ASP A 112 -8.44 -10.01 -22.64
CA ASP A 112 -9.35 -11.12 -22.35
C ASP A 112 -10.54 -10.62 -21.54
N ALA A 113 -11.56 -10.11 -22.26
CA ALA A 113 -12.74 -9.50 -21.64
C ALA A 113 -13.48 -10.48 -20.69
N SER A 114 -13.58 -11.76 -21.07
CA SER A 114 -14.23 -12.77 -20.24
C SER A 114 -13.52 -12.94 -18.89
N ARG A 115 -12.18 -12.99 -18.92
CA ARG A 115 -11.38 -13.13 -17.71
C ARG A 115 -11.34 -11.84 -16.90
N VAL A 116 -11.37 -10.67 -17.54
CA VAL A 116 -11.51 -9.37 -16.84
C VAL A 116 -12.79 -9.34 -16.02
N LEU A 117 -13.93 -9.68 -16.63
CA LEU A 117 -15.23 -9.69 -15.94
C LEU A 117 -15.24 -10.69 -14.78
N GLN A 118 -14.74 -11.91 -15.00
CA GLN A 118 -14.61 -12.90 -13.93
C GLN A 118 -13.77 -12.39 -12.75
N CYS A 119 -12.63 -11.74 -13.03
CA CYS A 119 -11.79 -11.19 -11.97
C CYS A 119 -12.47 -10.01 -11.27
N TYR A 120 -13.22 -9.18 -12.01
CA TYR A 120 -13.97 -8.06 -11.44
C TYR A 120 -15.04 -8.55 -10.46
N ASP A 121 -15.84 -9.54 -10.83
CA ASP A 121 -16.88 -10.09 -9.96
C ASP A 121 -16.27 -10.70 -8.68
N ASN A 122 -15.14 -11.40 -8.80
CA ASN A 122 -14.41 -11.91 -7.65
C ASN A 122 -13.87 -10.80 -6.74
N ILE A 123 -13.44 -9.66 -7.32
CA ILE A 123 -13.02 -8.48 -6.54
C ILE A 123 -14.21 -7.92 -5.75
N VAL A 124 -15.39 -7.79 -6.38
CA VAL A 124 -16.61 -7.31 -5.70
C VAL A 124 -16.96 -8.20 -4.51
N VAL A 125 -16.95 -9.52 -4.70
CA VAL A 125 -17.24 -10.49 -3.61
C VAL A 125 -16.20 -10.36 -2.50
N ALA A 126 -14.91 -10.37 -2.82
CA ALA A 126 -13.84 -10.27 -1.82
C ALA A 126 -13.88 -8.95 -1.04
N LEU A 127 -14.23 -7.82 -1.69
CA LEU A 127 -14.42 -6.54 -1.01
C LEU A 127 -15.57 -6.60 -0.01
N ASN A 128 -16.73 -7.14 -0.40
CA ASN A 128 -17.87 -7.27 0.51
C ASN A 128 -17.53 -8.16 1.72
N ASP A 129 -16.80 -9.27 1.50
CA ASP A 129 -16.35 -10.17 2.56
C ASP A 129 -15.37 -9.50 3.53
N ILE A 130 -14.47 -8.63 3.04
CA ILE A 130 -13.55 -7.88 3.90
C ILE A 130 -14.30 -6.78 4.67
N LEU A 131 -15.11 -5.97 3.97
CA LEU A 131 -15.80 -4.82 4.54
C LEU A 131 -16.86 -5.21 5.59
N SER A 132 -17.37 -6.44 5.55
CA SER A 132 -18.28 -6.97 6.57
C SER A 132 -17.58 -7.43 7.86
N ARG A 133 -16.24 -7.53 7.85
CA ARG A 133 -15.42 -8.03 8.96
C ARG A 133 -14.56 -6.97 9.64
N ILE A 134 -14.42 -5.81 9.02
CA ILE A 134 -13.67 -4.67 9.57
C ILE A 134 -14.64 -3.62 10.11
#